data_AF-A0AAJ6MRK5-F1
#
_entry.id   AF-A0AAJ6MRK5-F1
#
_cell.length_a   1.000
_cell.length_b   1.000
_cell.length_c   1.000
_cell.angle_alpha   90.00
_cell.angle_beta   90.00
_cell.angle_gamma   90.00
#
_symmetry.space_group_name_H-M   'P 1'
#
loop_
_entity.id
_entity.type
_entity.pdbx_description
1 polymer ?
#
loop_
_entity_poly.entity_id
_entity_poly.type
_entity_poly.pdbx_seq_one_letter_code
_entity_poly.pdbx_strand_id
1 'polypeptide(L)'
;MITELADYDFKNLYAKLLQNFPDQPWVKIVGDLQHEINETPTFKQLLWKQNIIAYGLKAFGEFGMASLEREGGEAVMAGMIFASQVMHLLEISSPNNAHKVCGRVRGALKKTDAMRGFLCELMTATHLTREGCTLDWVDEDQGDETFDLLASVPGVGIVEVECKSIALDRGESLKEKTFYSLIHHLIPLIEPVLPKLTPRPYYCISITLHAAVPESRLGRMQLAERLATTVADKGVGIAGLCSITLNLCNLSELSGDINTGQLEEFANKIMGSGDGYRVIKSLGDDSYLAIDVQSSVPGKFEAALAEVTKKAVRKQMTGQRPGCLIVRLEGHSGQSLGMVSSEAANGLAGRAEKLLSAPSHSHLSAVVFLSAAAWEKVSAHSQSQQSTAYIFESSTGRYPNLGLGKLFGLRS
;
A
#
# COMPACT_ATOMS: atom_id res chain seq x y z
N MET A 1 -0.60 -19.45 13.32
CA MET A 1 0.03 -18.73 12.20
C MET A 1 1.52 -19.00 12.18
N ILE A 2 2.16 -19.04 11.01
CA ILE A 2 3.62 -19.18 10.89
C ILE A 2 4.26 -17.84 11.25
N THR A 3 5.18 -17.82 12.21
CA THR A 3 5.79 -16.57 12.70
C THR A 3 7.21 -16.35 12.21
N GLU A 4 7.86 -17.40 11.73
CA GLU A 4 9.21 -17.41 11.18
C GLU A 4 9.24 -18.37 9.98
N LEU A 5 9.98 -18.00 8.94
CA LEU A 5 10.14 -18.82 7.74
C LEU A 5 11.63 -18.79 7.36
N ALA A 6 12.24 -19.96 7.25
CA ALA A 6 13.63 -20.05 6.81
C ALA A 6 13.70 -20.25 5.30
N ASP A 7 14.69 -19.61 4.67
CA ASP A 7 14.88 -19.62 3.21
C ASP A 7 15.00 -21.03 2.62
N TYR A 8 15.57 -21.98 3.38
CA TYR A 8 15.71 -23.37 2.94
C TYR A 8 14.37 -24.12 2.81
N ASP A 9 13.30 -23.64 3.44
CA ASP A 9 11.96 -24.23 3.35
C ASP A 9 11.23 -23.83 2.06
N PHE A 10 11.73 -22.82 1.34
CA PHE A 10 11.01 -22.20 0.22
C PHE A 10 10.69 -23.19 -0.89
N LYS A 11 11.62 -24.09 -1.23
CA LYS A 11 11.39 -25.10 -2.27
C LYS A 11 10.23 -26.03 -1.93
N ASN A 12 10.22 -26.54 -0.69
CA ASN A 12 9.18 -27.46 -0.22
C ASN A 12 7.83 -26.74 -0.11
N LEU A 13 7.85 -25.51 0.40
CA LEU A 13 6.66 -24.67 0.50
C LEU A 13 6.06 -24.37 -0.87
N TYR A 14 6.87 -23.97 -1.85
CA TYR A 14 6.39 -23.71 -3.21
C TYR A 14 5.83 -24.97 -3.88
N ALA A 15 6.45 -26.14 -3.65
CA ALA A 15 5.91 -27.42 -4.13
C ALA A 15 4.52 -27.73 -3.54
N LYS A 16 4.32 -27.50 -2.24
CA LYS A 16 2.99 -27.62 -1.61
C LYS A 16 1.98 -26.60 -2.16
N LEU A 17 2.42 -25.38 -2.43
CA LEU A 17 1.58 -24.34 -3.03
C LEU A 17 1.09 -24.79 -4.42
N LEU A 18 1.97 -25.36 -5.25
CA LEU A 18 1.60 -25.88 -6.57
C LEU A 18 0.59 -27.03 -6.52
N GLN A 19 0.57 -27.83 -5.44
CA GLN A 19 -0.45 -28.87 -5.28
C GLN A 19 -1.87 -28.27 -5.10
N ASN A 20 -1.98 -27.10 -4.46
CA ASN A 20 -3.24 -26.41 -4.22
C ASN A 20 -3.60 -25.41 -5.35
N PHE A 21 -2.59 -24.94 -6.08
CA PHE A 21 -2.71 -23.99 -7.19
C PHE A 21 -1.97 -24.50 -8.43
N PRO A 22 -2.38 -25.65 -9.01
CA PRO A 22 -1.69 -26.24 -10.17
C PRO A 22 -1.78 -25.34 -11.40
N ASP A 23 -2.80 -24.48 -11.47
CA ASP A 23 -3.01 -23.49 -12.51
C ASP A 23 -2.07 -22.28 -12.43
N GLN A 24 -1.30 -22.14 -11.35
CA GLN A 24 -0.33 -21.06 -11.12
C GLN A 24 -0.90 -19.67 -11.47
N PRO A 25 -1.96 -19.21 -10.79
CA PRO A 25 -2.72 -18.01 -11.18
C PRO A 25 -1.83 -16.75 -11.27
N TRP A 26 -0.76 -16.66 -10.48
CA TRP A 26 0.20 -15.57 -10.52
C TRP A 26 0.96 -15.46 -11.86
N VAL A 27 1.20 -16.57 -12.57
CA VAL A 27 1.88 -16.56 -13.88
C VAL A 27 1.04 -15.83 -14.91
N LYS A 28 -0.25 -16.17 -15.00
CA LYS A 28 -1.19 -15.49 -15.90
C LYS A 28 -1.30 -14.01 -15.56
N ILE A 29 -1.45 -13.69 -14.28
CA ILE A 29 -1.58 -12.30 -13.82
C ILE A 29 -0.37 -11.47 -14.22
N VAL A 30 0.85 -11.95 -13.99
CA VAL A 30 2.05 -11.23 -14.41
C VAL A 30 2.13 -11.11 -15.94
N GLY A 31 1.65 -12.10 -16.69
CA GLY A 31 1.50 -11.99 -18.14
C GLY A 31 0.54 -10.86 -18.56
N ASP A 32 -0.64 -10.79 -17.95
CA ASP A 32 -1.64 -9.75 -18.20
C ASP A 32 -1.08 -8.35 -17.84
N LEU A 33 -0.35 -8.24 -16.71
CA LEU A 33 0.33 -7.00 -16.30
C LEU A 33 1.42 -6.59 -17.29
N GLN A 34 2.16 -7.54 -17.86
CA GLN A 34 3.17 -7.24 -18.87
C GLN A 34 2.53 -6.68 -20.16
N HIS A 35 1.34 -7.15 -20.53
CA HIS A 35 0.57 -6.53 -21.62
C HIS A 35 0.21 -5.07 -21.30
N GLU A 36 -0.29 -4.78 -20.08
CA GLU A 36 -0.59 -3.41 -19.65
C GLU A 36 0.67 -2.51 -19.66
N ILE A 37 1.83 -3.04 -19.25
CA ILE A 37 3.11 -2.32 -19.31
C ILE A 37 3.53 -2.04 -20.75
N ASN A 38 3.35 -2.99 -21.66
CA ASN A 38 3.70 -2.79 -23.07
C ASN A 38 2.84 -1.70 -23.72
N GLU A 39 1.56 -1.60 -23.33
CA GLU A 39 0.66 -0.53 -23.77
C GLU A 39 0.98 0.81 -23.08
N THR A 40 1.30 0.77 -21.78
CA THR A 40 1.54 1.95 -20.94
C THR A 40 2.82 1.78 -20.10
N PRO A 41 4.01 2.01 -20.67
CA PRO A 41 5.29 1.72 -19.99
C PRO A 41 5.50 2.45 -18.66
N THR A 42 4.88 3.61 -18.48
CA THR A 42 4.94 4.39 -17.24
C THR A 42 4.28 3.67 -16.05
N PHE A 43 3.44 2.66 -16.28
CA PHE A 43 2.79 1.89 -15.21
C PHE A 43 3.70 0.84 -14.58
N LYS A 44 4.88 0.55 -15.14
CA LYS A 44 5.75 -0.54 -14.69
C LYS A 44 5.96 -0.55 -13.17
N GLN A 45 6.35 0.57 -12.59
CA GLN A 45 6.64 0.67 -11.15
C GLN A 45 5.37 0.51 -10.30
N LEU A 46 4.27 1.15 -10.72
CA LEU A 46 2.97 1.04 -10.05
C LEU A 46 2.48 -0.41 -10.00
N LEU A 47 2.47 -1.08 -11.16
CA LEU A 47 1.97 -2.45 -11.28
C LEU A 47 2.86 -3.43 -10.53
N TRP A 48 4.18 -3.23 -10.55
CA TRP A 48 5.11 -4.01 -9.74
C TRP A 48 4.81 -3.88 -8.24
N LYS A 49 4.74 -2.65 -7.73
CA LYS A 49 4.46 -2.35 -6.32
C LYS A 49 3.13 -2.96 -5.86
N GLN A 50 2.08 -2.82 -6.66
CA GLN A 50 0.73 -3.29 -6.32
C GLN A 50 0.55 -4.81 -6.42
N ASN A 51 1.43 -5.51 -7.15
CA ASN A 51 1.33 -6.95 -7.41
C ASN A 51 2.59 -7.71 -6.98
N ILE A 52 3.32 -7.18 -6.00
CA ILE A 52 4.60 -7.72 -5.53
C ILE A 52 4.56 -9.21 -5.22
N ILE A 53 3.45 -9.70 -4.64
CA ILE A 53 3.23 -11.13 -4.34
C ILE A 53 3.22 -11.98 -5.62
N ALA A 54 2.49 -11.56 -6.67
CA ALA A 54 2.39 -12.31 -7.91
C ALA A 54 3.74 -12.34 -8.65
N TYR A 55 4.44 -11.20 -8.69
CA TYR A 55 5.80 -11.12 -9.24
C TYR A 55 6.77 -12.04 -8.48
N GLY A 56 6.73 -12.04 -7.16
CA GLY A 56 7.56 -12.89 -6.31
C GLY A 56 7.35 -14.38 -6.54
N LEU A 57 6.10 -14.82 -6.54
CA LEU A 57 5.75 -16.23 -6.78
C LEU A 57 6.17 -16.69 -8.19
N LYS A 58 5.98 -15.85 -9.21
CA LYS A 58 6.45 -16.16 -10.57
C LYS A 58 7.97 -16.26 -10.63
N ALA A 59 8.68 -15.28 -10.06
CA ALA A 59 10.13 -15.25 -10.06
C ALA A 59 10.74 -16.47 -9.35
N PHE A 60 10.16 -16.88 -8.22
CA PHE A 60 10.59 -18.10 -7.54
C PHE A 60 10.32 -19.35 -8.37
N GLY A 61 9.17 -19.44 -9.06
CA GLY A 61 8.88 -20.54 -9.98
C GLY A 61 9.87 -20.66 -11.13
N GLU A 62 10.37 -19.52 -11.65
CA GLU A 62 11.29 -19.48 -12.79
C GLU A 62 12.75 -19.73 -12.39
N PHE A 63 13.19 -19.21 -11.24
CA PHE A 63 14.62 -19.18 -10.88
C PHE A 63 14.95 -19.85 -9.54
N GLY A 64 13.94 -20.30 -8.78
CA GLY A 64 14.11 -20.91 -7.46
C GLY A 64 14.89 -19.99 -6.51
N MET A 65 15.80 -20.57 -5.72
CA MET A 65 16.61 -19.81 -4.74
C MET A 65 17.50 -18.73 -5.37
N ALA A 66 17.90 -18.89 -6.63
CA ALA A 66 18.71 -17.89 -7.33
C ALA A 66 17.96 -16.57 -7.57
N SER A 67 16.64 -16.52 -7.32
CA SER A 67 15.85 -15.30 -7.38
C SER A 67 16.07 -14.34 -6.20
N LEU A 68 16.53 -14.83 -5.05
CA LEU A 68 16.74 -13.99 -3.85
C LEU A 68 17.91 -13.02 -3.99
N GLU A 69 18.93 -13.41 -4.76
CA GLU A 69 20.13 -12.61 -5.02
C GLU A 69 19.94 -11.66 -6.23
N ARG A 70 18.79 -11.69 -6.88
CA ARG A 70 18.49 -10.86 -8.06
C ARG A 70 17.73 -9.60 -7.67
N GLU A 71 17.71 -8.65 -8.59
CA GLU A 71 16.79 -7.51 -8.52
C GLU A 71 15.35 -8.02 -8.37
N GLY A 72 14.65 -7.55 -7.33
CA GLY A 72 13.31 -8.04 -6.98
C GLY A 72 13.28 -9.22 -6.00
N GLY A 73 14.40 -9.60 -5.37
CA GLY A 73 14.43 -10.62 -4.30
C GLY A 73 13.46 -10.33 -3.14
N GLU A 74 13.20 -9.05 -2.84
CA GLU A 74 12.16 -8.65 -1.87
C GLU A 74 10.75 -9.12 -2.26
N ALA A 75 10.45 -9.19 -3.55
CA ALA A 75 9.16 -9.67 -4.04
C ALA A 75 9.03 -11.16 -3.82
N VAL A 76 10.10 -11.92 -4.05
CA VAL A 76 10.18 -13.36 -3.76
C VAL A 76 9.94 -13.60 -2.28
N MET A 77 10.63 -12.86 -1.42
CA MET A 77 10.45 -12.95 0.02
C MET A 77 8.98 -12.69 0.43
N ALA A 78 8.39 -11.60 -0.08
CA ALA A 78 6.99 -11.29 0.17
C ALA A 78 6.05 -12.41 -0.32
N GLY A 79 6.29 -12.94 -1.52
CA GLY A 79 5.53 -14.04 -2.11
C GLY A 79 5.62 -15.33 -1.30
N MET A 80 6.80 -15.67 -0.79
CA MET A 80 7.02 -16.89 0.00
C MET A 80 6.46 -16.78 1.42
N ILE A 81 6.52 -15.60 2.04
CA ILE A 81 5.80 -15.34 3.30
C ILE A 81 4.30 -15.46 3.08
N PHE A 82 3.76 -14.87 2.02
CA PHE A 82 2.34 -15.02 1.68
C PHE A 82 1.96 -16.50 1.49
N ALA A 83 2.77 -17.24 0.73
CA ALA A 83 2.56 -18.67 0.51
C ALA A 83 2.58 -19.47 1.81
N SER A 84 3.49 -19.16 2.75
CA SER A 84 3.57 -19.87 4.03
C SER A 84 2.31 -19.66 4.85
N GLN A 85 1.81 -18.42 4.94
CA GLN A 85 0.57 -18.12 5.65
C GLN A 85 -0.62 -18.82 5.01
N VAL A 86 -0.76 -18.75 3.69
CA VAL A 86 -1.85 -19.42 2.97
C VAL A 86 -1.80 -20.93 3.18
N MET A 87 -0.63 -21.55 3.10
CA MET A 87 -0.49 -22.99 3.31
C MET A 87 -0.85 -23.39 4.74
N HIS A 88 -0.46 -22.58 5.73
CA HIS A 88 -0.88 -22.80 7.11
C HIS A 88 -2.40 -22.74 7.28
N LEU A 89 -3.07 -21.75 6.66
CA LEU A 89 -4.53 -21.66 6.67
C LEU A 89 -5.18 -22.89 6.05
N LEU A 90 -4.67 -23.36 4.92
CA LEU A 90 -5.17 -24.57 4.26
C LEU A 90 -4.97 -25.82 5.13
N GLU A 91 -3.85 -25.92 5.85
CA GLU A 91 -3.53 -27.06 6.72
C GLU A 91 -4.45 -27.15 7.95
N ILE A 92 -4.90 -26.01 8.51
CA ILE A 92 -5.79 -25.98 9.68
C ILE A 92 -7.29 -25.93 9.30
N SER A 93 -7.60 -25.68 8.02
CA SER A 93 -8.97 -25.53 7.53
C SER A 93 -9.67 -26.88 7.32
N SER A 94 -11.00 -26.89 7.50
CA SER A 94 -11.84 -27.98 6.98
C SER A 94 -11.77 -28.04 5.44
N PRO A 95 -12.06 -29.18 4.79
CA PRO A 95 -12.00 -29.28 3.33
C PRO A 95 -12.86 -28.24 2.59
N ASN A 96 -14.04 -27.90 3.14
CA ASN A 96 -14.92 -26.88 2.56
C ASN A 96 -14.32 -25.47 2.68
N ASN A 97 -13.68 -25.17 3.80
CA ASN A 97 -13.06 -23.86 4.03
C ASN A 97 -11.77 -23.71 3.22
N ALA A 98 -10.98 -24.78 3.10
CA ALA A 98 -9.79 -24.79 2.26
C ALA A 98 -10.12 -24.43 0.80
N HIS A 99 -11.29 -24.84 0.28
CA HIS A 99 -11.76 -24.41 -1.03
C HIS A 99 -12.09 -22.90 -1.09
N LYS A 100 -12.72 -22.36 -0.04
CA LYS A 100 -13.00 -20.91 0.06
C LYS A 100 -11.71 -20.09 0.16
N VAL A 101 -10.74 -20.50 0.98
CA VAL A 101 -9.39 -19.90 1.08
C VAL A 101 -8.76 -19.87 -0.31
N CYS A 102 -8.76 -21.00 -1.01
CA CYS A 102 -8.26 -21.11 -2.38
C CYS A 102 -8.95 -20.13 -3.35
N GLY A 103 -10.27 -19.95 -3.23
CA GLY A 103 -11.03 -18.96 -4.00
C GLY A 103 -10.64 -17.52 -3.64
N ARG A 104 -10.48 -17.22 -2.34
CA ARG A 104 -10.08 -15.92 -1.81
C ARG A 104 -8.69 -15.52 -2.29
N VAL A 105 -7.72 -16.43 -2.24
CA VAL A 105 -6.35 -16.22 -2.78
C VAL A 105 -6.40 -15.87 -4.27
N ARG A 106 -7.16 -16.63 -5.08
CA ARG A 106 -7.33 -16.33 -6.50
C ARG A 106 -7.99 -14.98 -6.75
N GLY A 107 -8.98 -14.62 -5.93
CA GLY A 107 -9.65 -13.31 -5.99
C GLY A 107 -8.72 -12.15 -5.61
N ALA A 108 -7.95 -12.32 -4.53
CA ALA A 108 -6.97 -11.37 -4.03
C ALA A 108 -5.88 -11.09 -5.07
N LEU A 109 -5.28 -12.13 -5.67
CA LEU A 109 -4.24 -11.96 -6.69
C LEU A 109 -4.70 -11.13 -7.89
N LYS A 110 -6.01 -11.15 -8.23
CA LYS A 110 -6.58 -10.38 -9.36
C LYS A 110 -6.90 -8.93 -9.03
N LYS A 111 -7.04 -8.57 -7.76
CA LYS A 111 -7.54 -7.25 -7.33
C LYS A 111 -6.67 -6.70 -6.21
N THR A 112 -5.95 -5.62 -6.50
CA THR A 112 -4.99 -4.98 -5.59
C THR A 112 -5.60 -4.61 -4.24
N ASP A 113 -6.83 -4.07 -4.23
CA ASP A 113 -7.56 -3.76 -2.99
C ASP A 113 -7.89 -5.01 -2.16
N ALA A 114 -8.22 -6.13 -2.81
CA ALA A 114 -8.53 -7.38 -2.13
C ALA A 114 -7.26 -8.03 -1.58
N MET A 115 -6.15 -8.03 -2.34
CA MET A 115 -4.85 -8.48 -1.84
C MET A 115 -4.41 -7.66 -0.63
N ARG A 116 -4.54 -6.34 -0.69
CA ARG A 116 -4.16 -5.46 0.40
C ARG A 116 -4.98 -5.71 1.68
N GLY A 117 -6.30 -5.89 1.55
CA GLY A 117 -7.15 -6.29 2.67
C GLY A 117 -6.71 -7.62 3.27
N PHE A 118 -6.50 -8.63 2.43
CA PHE A 118 -6.10 -9.96 2.89
C PHE A 118 -4.72 -9.97 3.56
N LEU A 119 -3.75 -9.22 3.05
CA LEU A 119 -2.44 -9.06 3.69
C LEU A 119 -2.55 -8.38 5.07
N CYS A 120 -3.47 -7.43 5.23
CA CYS A 120 -3.74 -6.80 6.53
C CYS A 120 -4.25 -7.81 7.56
N GLU A 121 -5.14 -8.71 7.14
CA GLU A 121 -5.66 -9.79 8.00
C GLU A 121 -4.57 -10.79 8.36
N LEU A 122 -3.79 -11.28 7.38
CA LEU A 122 -2.69 -12.22 7.61
C LEU A 122 -1.64 -11.63 8.56
N MET A 123 -1.30 -10.35 8.39
CA MET A 123 -0.37 -9.64 9.27
C MET A 123 -0.93 -9.53 10.68
N THR A 124 -2.21 -9.15 10.82
CA THR A 124 -2.90 -9.07 12.11
C THR A 124 -2.93 -10.42 12.81
N ALA A 125 -3.30 -11.48 12.10
CA ALA A 125 -3.36 -12.83 12.64
C ALA A 125 -1.97 -13.32 13.09
N THR A 126 -0.93 -13.03 12.31
CA THR A 126 0.46 -13.33 12.67
C THR A 126 0.87 -12.63 13.96
N HIS A 127 0.54 -11.34 14.07
CA HIS A 127 0.81 -10.53 15.27
C HIS A 127 0.09 -11.08 16.51
N LEU A 128 -1.22 -11.28 16.44
CA LEU A 128 -2.00 -11.81 17.55
C LEU A 128 -1.53 -13.20 17.99
N THR A 129 -1.13 -14.05 17.05
CA THR A 129 -0.54 -15.36 17.38
C THR A 129 0.77 -15.21 18.16
N ARG A 130 1.63 -14.25 17.80
CA ARG A 130 2.89 -13.97 18.53
C ARG A 130 2.63 -13.50 19.97
N GLU A 131 1.54 -12.78 20.19
CA GLU A 131 1.07 -12.35 21.52
C GLU A 131 0.34 -13.47 22.29
N GLY A 132 0.35 -14.71 21.77
CA GLY A 132 -0.24 -15.87 22.44
C GLY A 132 -1.75 -16.03 22.28
N CYS A 133 -2.37 -15.30 21.35
CA CYS A 133 -3.79 -15.48 21.03
C CYS A 133 -4.00 -16.74 20.17
N THR A 134 -5.13 -17.41 20.35
CA THR A 134 -5.63 -18.41 19.39
C THR A 134 -6.68 -17.76 18.50
N LEU A 135 -6.71 -18.16 17.22
CA LEU A 135 -7.52 -17.48 16.20
C LEU A 135 -8.41 -18.48 15.45
N ASP A 136 -9.66 -18.09 15.25
CA ASP A 136 -10.59 -18.74 14.32
C ASP A 136 -10.92 -17.77 13.15
N TRP A 137 -10.96 -18.28 11.92
CA TRP A 137 -11.21 -17.50 10.71
C TRP A 137 -12.68 -17.58 10.33
N VAL A 138 -13.46 -16.60 10.78
CA VAL A 138 -14.94 -16.68 10.76
C VAL A 138 -15.53 -16.44 9.37
N ASP A 139 -14.89 -15.64 8.51
CA ASP A 139 -15.29 -15.49 7.10
C ASP A 139 -15.27 -16.82 6.32
N GLU A 140 -14.58 -17.84 6.86
CA GLU A 140 -14.37 -19.12 6.19
C GLU A 140 -15.27 -20.22 6.80
N ASP A 141 -15.61 -20.14 8.08
CA ASP A 141 -16.56 -21.00 8.79
C ASP A 141 -18.02 -20.50 8.69
N GLN A 142 -19.00 -21.39 8.73
CA GLN A 142 -20.39 -21.02 8.42
C GLN A 142 -21.06 -20.17 9.52
N GLY A 143 -21.66 -19.02 9.15
CA GLY A 143 -22.53 -18.23 10.02
C GLY A 143 -22.97 -16.88 9.43
N ASP A 144 -23.87 -16.18 10.13
CA ASP A 144 -24.25 -14.76 9.89
C ASP A 144 -23.20 -13.76 10.45
N GLU A 145 -22.09 -14.27 10.98
CA GLU A 145 -20.97 -13.47 11.51
C GLU A 145 -20.10 -12.95 10.36
N THR A 146 -19.70 -11.68 10.40
CA THR A 146 -19.20 -10.91 9.24
C THR A 146 -17.84 -10.24 9.46
N PHE A 147 -17.14 -10.63 10.53
CA PHE A 147 -15.85 -10.07 10.92
C PHE A 147 -14.72 -11.00 10.49
N ASP A 148 -13.53 -10.43 10.26
CA ASP A 148 -12.41 -11.17 9.68
C ASP A 148 -11.84 -12.28 10.60
N LEU A 149 -11.68 -12.02 11.91
CA LEU A 149 -11.06 -12.96 12.86
C LEU A 149 -11.78 -13.02 14.22
N LEU A 150 -11.91 -14.21 14.80
CA LEU A 150 -12.26 -14.39 16.21
C LEU A 150 -10.99 -14.71 17.00
N ALA A 151 -10.62 -13.83 17.94
CA ALA A 151 -9.41 -14.00 18.74
C ALA A 151 -9.77 -14.39 20.18
N SER A 152 -9.18 -15.48 20.67
CA SER A 152 -9.14 -15.78 22.11
C SER A 152 -7.91 -15.13 22.71
N VAL A 153 -8.13 -14.04 23.44
CA VAL A 153 -7.08 -13.19 24.02
C VAL A 153 -6.83 -13.61 25.48
N PRO A 154 -5.60 -13.98 25.84
CA PRO A 154 -5.25 -14.34 27.22
C PRO A 154 -5.62 -13.22 28.21
N GLY A 155 -6.38 -13.58 29.25
CA GLY A 155 -6.83 -12.63 30.29
C GLY A 155 -7.99 -11.72 29.91
N VAL A 156 -8.48 -11.77 28.66
CA VAL A 156 -9.63 -10.97 28.19
C VAL A 156 -10.80 -11.85 27.75
N GLY A 157 -10.53 -12.94 27.02
CA GLY A 157 -11.55 -13.81 26.43
C GLY A 157 -11.70 -13.60 24.93
N ILE A 158 -12.91 -13.84 24.41
CA ILE A 158 -13.19 -13.83 22.97
C ILE A 158 -13.45 -12.41 22.45
N VAL A 159 -12.71 -12.01 21.41
CA VAL A 159 -12.75 -10.69 20.79
C VAL A 159 -12.98 -10.83 19.27
N GLU A 160 -13.92 -10.06 18.74
CA GLU A 160 -14.15 -9.93 17.29
C GLU A 160 -13.15 -8.92 16.72
N VAL A 161 -12.37 -9.32 15.73
CA VAL A 161 -11.35 -8.47 15.11
C VAL A 161 -11.71 -8.25 13.65
N GLU A 162 -11.82 -6.98 13.27
CA GLU A 162 -12.13 -6.56 11.91
C GLU A 162 -10.97 -5.76 11.34
N CYS A 163 -10.49 -6.17 10.17
CA CYS A 163 -9.34 -5.58 9.49
C CYS A 163 -9.79 -4.77 8.26
N LYS A 164 -9.25 -3.56 8.12
CA LYS A 164 -9.44 -2.73 6.93
C LYS A 164 -8.11 -2.15 6.50
N SER A 165 -7.82 -2.21 5.21
CA SER A 165 -6.70 -1.45 4.65
C SER A 165 -7.18 -0.36 3.70
N ILE A 166 -6.73 0.86 3.97
CA ILE A 166 -7.01 2.08 3.21
C ILE A 166 -5.84 2.36 2.28
N ALA A 167 -6.10 2.40 0.98
CA ALA A 167 -5.11 2.78 -0.02
C ALA A 167 -4.58 4.20 0.24
N LEU A 168 -3.30 4.43 -0.09
CA LEU A 168 -2.64 5.74 0.00
C LEU A 168 -3.45 6.86 -0.67
N ASP A 169 -4.02 6.59 -1.84
CA ASP A 169 -4.72 7.60 -2.65
C ASP A 169 -6.24 7.60 -2.46
N ARG A 170 -6.74 6.91 -1.43
CA ARG A 170 -8.19 6.79 -1.21
C ARG A 170 -8.77 8.12 -0.76
N GLY A 171 -9.55 8.72 -1.64
CA GLY A 171 -10.17 10.01 -1.38
C GLY A 171 -9.26 11.18 -1.75
N GLU A 172 -8.03 10.93 -2.18
CA GLU A 172 -7.17 11.96 -2.72
C GLU A 172 -7.70 12.50 -4.06
N SER A 173 -7.43 13.79 -4.29
CA SER A 173 -7.84 14.47 -5.52
C SER A 173 -6.99 14.06 -6.73
N LEU A 174 -5.75 13.64 -6.48
CA LEU A 174 -4.87 13.02 -7.46
C LEU A 174 -4.58 11.58 -7.02
N LYS A 175 -4.95 10.62 -7.86
CA LYS A 175 -4.67 9.19 -7.64
C LYS A 175 -3.41 8.76 -8.37
N GLU A 176 -2.68 7.78 -7.83
CA GLU A 176 -1.40 7.31 -8.38
C GLU A 176 -1.59 6.79 -9.82
N LYS A 177 -2.62 5.98 -10.06
CA LYS A 177 -2.96 5.50 -11.42
C LYS A 177 -3.33 6.65 -12.37
N THR A 178 -4.00 7.68 -11.86
CA THR A 178 -4.40 8.85 -12.66
C THR A 178 -3.19 9.70 -13.04
N PHE A 179 -2.26 9.89 -12.10
CA PHE A 179 -0.96 10.50 -12.35
C PHE A 179 -0.22 9.78 -13.48
N TYR A 180 0.05 8.48 -13.34
CA TYR A 180 0.82 7.77 -14.37
C TYR A 180 0.11 7.76 -15.73
N SER A 181 -1.24 7.78 -15.75
CA SER A 181 -2.03 7.87 -16.98
C SER A 181 -1.85 9.22 -17.68
N LEU A 182 -1.79 10.31 -16.90
CA LEU A 182 -1.50 11.65 -17.42
C LEU A 182 -0.05 11.72 -17.93
N ILE A 183 0.90 11.25 -17.14
CA ILE A 183 2.33 11.24 -17.48
C ILE A 183 2.61 10.44 -18.75
N HIS A 184 1.93 9.31 -18.96
CA HIS A 184 2.03 8.54 -20.19
C HIS A 184 1.76 9.36 -21.45
N HIS A 185 0.76 10.25 -21.40
CA HIS A 185 0.44 11.15 -22.51
C HIS A 185 1.35 12.37 -22.55
N LEU A 186 1.84 12.84 -21.40
CA LEU A 186 2.61 14.07 -21.30
C LEU A 186 4.07 13.91 -21.75
N ILE A 187 4.74 12.83 -21.35
CA ILE A 187 6.17 12.62 -21.63
C ILE A 187 6.48 12.69 -23.15
N PRO A 188 5.75 11.98 -24.04
CA PRO A 188 6.03 12.03 -25.48
C PRO A 188 5.88 13.42 -26.11
N LEU A 189 5.11 14.31 -25.47
CA LEU A 189 4.88 15.68 -25.95
C LEU A 189 5.91 16.66 -25.38
N ILE A 190 6.43 16.41 -24.17
CA ILE A 190 7.45 17.25 -23.53
C ILE A 190 8.85 16.96 -24.09
N GLU A 191 9.23 15.69 -24.25
CA GLU A 191 10.61 15.33 -24.63
C GLU A 191 11.12 16.04 -25.89
N PRO A 192 10.34 16.18 -26.98
CA PRO A 192 10.80 16.84 -28.19
C PRO A 192 11.00 18.36 -28.06
N VAL A 193 10.32 19.00 -27.09
CA VAL A 193 10.36 20.46 -26.90
C VAL A 193 11.36 20.90 -25.83
N LEU A 194 11.97 19.94 -25.11
CA LEU A 194 13.03 20.26 -24.17
C LEU A 194 14.26 20.81 -24.91
N PRO A 195 14.91 21.87 -24.40
CA PRO A 195 16.17 22.34 -24.96
C PRO A 195 17.20 21.21 -25.08
N LYS A 196 18.03 21.23 -26.12
CA LYS A 196 19.17 20.30 -26.20
C LYS A 196 20.38 20.98 -25.59
N LEU A 197 20.69 20.63 -24.36
CA LEU A 197 21.78 21.25 -23.58
C LEU A 197 22.82 20.20 -23.23
N THR A 198 24.07 20.64 -23.10
CA THR A 198 25.19 19.79 -22.71
C THR A 198 26.12 20.54 -21.76
N PRO A 199 26.83 19.83 -20.86
CA PRO A 199 26.70 18.41 -20.54
C PRO A 199 25.59 18.15 -19.50
N ARG A 200 25.04 16.92 -19.48
CA ARG A 200 24.17 16.33 -18.43
C ARG A 200 23.04 17.24 -17.88
N PRO A 201 22.12 17.76 -18.71
CA PRO A 201 20.99 18.52 -18.23
C PRO A 201 20.00 17.68 -17.42
N TYR A 202 19.46 18.27 -16.36
CA TYR A 202 18.35 17.74 -15.59
C TYR A 202 17.17 18.71 -15.62
N TYR A 203 16.13 18.33 -16.36
CA TYR A 203 14.89 19.07 -16.47
C TYR A 203 13.98 18.70 -15.31
N CYS A 204 13.56 19.69 -14.53
CA CYS A 204 12.68 19.52 -13.37
C CYS A 204 11.41 20.33 -13.61
N ILE A 205 10.29 19.64 -13.85
CA ILE A 205 8.98 20.24 -14.15
C ILE A 205 8.05 19.97 -12.97
N SER A 206 7.64 21.01 -12.27
CA SER A 206 6.65 20.92 -11.19
C SER A 206 5.30 21.44 -11.68
N ILE A 207 4.25 20.65 -11.54
CA ILE A 207 2.88 20.98 -11.95
C ILE A 207 1.99 20.92 -10.71
N THR A 208 1.40 22.04 -10.30
CA THR A 208 0.39 22.06 -9.24
C THR A 208 -0.98 22.21 -9.87
N LEU A 209 -1.83 21.20 -9.71
CA LEU A 209 -3.20 21.19 -10.21
C LEU A 209 -4.13 21.95 -9.25
N HIS A 210 -4.95 22.83 -9.81
CA HIS A 210 -6.01 23.58 -9.11
C HIS A 210 -7.42 23.05 -9.42
N ALA A 211 -7.50 22.08 -10.34
CA ALA A 211 -8.72 21.37 -10.70
C ALA A 211 -8.45 19.86 -10.78
N ALA A 212 -9.50 19.06 -10.63
CA ALA A 212 -9.40 17.61 -10.72
C ALA A 212 -8.90 17.17 -12.12
N VAL A 213 -8.08 16.13 -12.15
CA VAL A 213 -7.65 15.52 -13.42
C VAL A 213 -8.86 14.84 -14.08
N PRO A 214 -9.09 15.02 -15.39
CA PRO A 214 -10.18 14.34 -16.08
C PRO A 214 -10.14 12.82 -15.95
N GLU A 215 -11.29 12.20 -15.70
CA GLU A 215 -11.42 10.74 -15.60
C GLU A 215 -11.43 10.06 -16.98
N SER A 216 -11.80 10.77 -18.04
CA SER A 216 -11.81 10.23 -19.40
C SER A 216 -10.42 10.26 -20.04
N ARG A 217 -10.13 9.25 -20.87
CA ARG A 217 -8.87 9.18 -21.64
C ARG A 217 -8.68 10.42 -22.51
N LEU A 218 -9.74 10.80 -23.25
CA LEU A 218 -9.71 11.99 -24.12
C LEU A 218 -9.41 13.26 -23.33
N GLY A 219 -10.05 13.45 -22.16
CA GLY A 219 -9.80 14.60 -21.31
C GLY A 219 -8.36 14.66 -20.79
N ARG A 220 -7.77 13.51 -20.45
CA ARG A 220 -6.34 13.45 -20.05
C ARG A 220 -5.40 13.77 -21.20
N MET A 221 -5.68 13.30 -22.41
CA MET A 221 -4.88 13.63 -23.58
C MET A 221 -4.91 15.13 -23.87
N GLN A 222 -6.09 15.75 -23.85
CA GLN A 222 -6.24 17.20 -24.03
C GLN A 222 -5.54 17.99 -22.92
N LEU A 223 -5.58 17.51 -21.68
CA LEU A 223 -4.83 18.11 -20.58
C LEU A 223 -3.32 18.02 -20.84
N ALA A 224 -2.81 16.85 -21.24
CA ALA A 224 -1.40 16.63 -21.53
C ALA A 224 -0.90 17.53 -22.68
N GLU A 225 -1.68 17.68 -23.75
CA GLU A 225 -1.36 18.59 -24.87
C GLU A 225 -1.23 20.03 -24.39
N ARG A 226 -2.21 20.53 -23.63
CA ARG A 226 -2.17 21.90 -23.10
C ARG A 226 -0.98 22.12 -22.16
N LEU A 227 -0.68 21.15 -21.30
CA LEU A 227 0.48 21.19 -20.42
C LEU A 227 1.78 21.24 -21.24
N ALA A 228 1.94 20.37 -22.23
CA ALA A 228 3.11 20.33 -23.08
C ALA A 228 3.33 21.63 -23.88
N THR A 229 2.26 22.20 -24.46
CA THR A 229 2.32 23.51 -25.12
C THR A 229 2.76 24.60 -24.13
N THR A 230 2.19 24.60 -22.92
CA THR A 230 2.57 25.60 -21.90
C THR A 230 4.04 25.45 -21.50
N VAL A 231 4.55 24.22 -21.36
CA VAL A 231 5.97 23.96 -21.08
C VAL A 231 6.85 24.44 -22.23
N ALA A 232 6.48 24.15 -23.48
CA ALA A 232 7.22 24.58 -24.67
C ALA A 232 7.32 26.11 -24.75
N ASP A 233 6.23 26.81 -24.44
CA ASP A 233 6.14 28.27 -24.42
C ASP A 233 6.79 28.90 -23.18
N LYS A 234 7.36 28.09 -22.27
CA LYS A 234 7.88 28.50 -20.95
C LYS A 234 6.84 29.24 -20.12
N GLY A 235 5.58 28.89 -20.29
CA GLY A 235 4.46 29.41 -19.52
C GLY A 235 4.50 28.95 -18.07
N VAL A 236 3.97 29.77 -17.18
CA VAL A 236 3.94 29.53 -15.73
C VAL A 236 2.67 28.81 -15.25
N GLY A 237 1.78 28.43 -16.17
CA GLY A 237 0.54 27.75 -15.82
C GLY A 237 -0.58 27.93 -16.85
N ILE A 238 -1.71 27.31 -16.55
CA ILE A 238 -2.94 27.37 -17.31
C ILE A 238 -4.03 27.90 -16.37
N ALA A 239 -4.63 29.05 -16.71
CA ALA A 239 -5.57 29.75 -15.85
C ALA A 239 -6.71 28.83 -15.34
N GLY A 240 -6.89 28.82 -14.02
CA GLY A 240 -7.90 28.01 -13.32
C GLY A 240 -7.63 26.50 -13.28
N LEU A 241 -6.56 26.01 -13.91
CA LEU A 241 -6.28 24.59 -14.07
C LEU A 241 -5.00 24.16 -13.34
N CYS A 242 -3.89 24.87 -13.56
CA CYS A 242 -2.62 24.53 -12.93
C CYS A 242 -1.61 25.68 -12.95
N SER A 243 -0.63 25.61 -12.05
CA SER A 243 0.63 26.33 -12.16
C SER A 243 1.76 25.38 -12.57
N ILE A 244 2.76 25.90 -13.27
CA ILE A 244 3.91 25.15 -13.76
C ILE A 244 5.19 25.90 -13.40
N THR A 245 6.12 25.21 -12.77
CA THR A 245 7.48 25.69 -12.51
C THR A 245 8.45 24.84 -13.30
N LEU A 246 9.33 25.49 -14.05
CA LEU A 246 10.39 24.85 -14.84
C LEU A 246 11.73 25.19 -14.23
N ASN A 247 12.43 24.18 -13.76
CA ASN A 247 13.80 24.28 -13.28
C ASN A 247 14.71 23.48 -14.21
N LEU A 248 15.88 24.03 -14.48
CA LEU A 248 16.92 23.37 -15.23
C LEU A 248 18.17 23.36 -14.38
N CYS A 249 18.69 22.17 -14.14
CA CYS A 249 19.95 21.97 -13.44
C CYS A 249 20.95 21.27 -14.34
N ASN A 250 22.23 21.44 -14.03
CA ASN A 250 23.31 20.74 -14.71
C ASN A 250 23.95 19.76 -13.72
N LEU A 251 24.00 18.48 -14.08
CA LEU A 251 24.55 17.41 -13.26
C LEU A 251 26.04 17.14 -13.54
N SER A 252 26.71 18.01 -14.29
CA SER A 252 28.14 17.88 -14.67
C SER A 252 29.09 17.88 -13.47
N GLU A 253 28.69 18.46 -12.33
CA GLU A 253 29.50 18.46 -11.10
C GLU A 253 29.51 17.09 -10.39
N LEU A 254 28.60 16.19 -10.75
CA LEU A 254 28.57 14.84 -10.19
C LEU A 254 29.52 13.93 -10.96
N SER A 255 30.49 13.36 -10.24
CA SER A 255 31.39 12.36 -10.79
C SER A 255 30.72 10.99 -10.85
N GLY A 256 30.83 10.31 -12.00
CA GLY A 256 30.38 8.93 -12.18
C GLY A 256 28.91 8.76 -12.58
N ASP A 257 28.47 7.52 -12.56
CA ASP A 257 27.10 7.12 -12.85
C ASP A 257 26.17 7.59 -11.73
N ILE A 258 25.10 8.28 -12.11
CA ILE A 258 24.12 8.82 -11.16
C ILE A 258 23.04 7.76 -10.99
N ASN A 259 22.84 7.31 -9.75
CA ASN A 259 21.77 6.37 -9.45
C ASN A 259 20.42 7.09 -9.21
N THR A 260 19.33 6.33 -9.23
CA THR A 260 17.97 6.85 -9.04
C THR A 260 17.79 7.59 -7.72
N GLY A 261 18.39 7.10 -6.63
CA GLY A 261 18.29 7.73 -5.31
C GLY A 261 18.91 9.14 -5.30
N GLN A 262 20.05 9.32 -5.95
CA GLN A 262 20.68 10.63 -6.10
C GLN A 262 19.78 11.58 -6.93
N LEU A 263 19.20 11.10 -8.03
CA LEU A 263 18.28 11.91 -8.85
C LEU A 263 17.03 12.35 -8.05
N GLU A 264 16.50 11.48 -7.19
CA GLU A 264 15.40 11.81 -6.30
C GLU A 264 15.79 12.85 -5.25
N GLU A 265 16.95 12.71 -4.61
CA GLU A 265 17.45 13.72 -3.66
C GLU A 265 17.63 15.09 -4.32
N PHE A 266 18.15 15.13 -5.55
CA PHE A 266 18.26 16.38 -6.32
C PHE A 266 16.88 16.95 -6.64
N ALA A 267 15.97 16.12 -7.12
CA ALA A 267 14.60 16.55 -7.40
C ALA A 267 13.92 17.11 -6.14
N ASN A 268 14.13 16.49 -4.98
CA ASN A 268 13.61 16.98 -3.69
C ASN A 268 14.21 18.33 -3.29
N LYS A 269 15.50 18.56 -3.54
CA LYS A 269 16.14 19.86 -3.30
C LYS A 269 15.61 20.96 -4.21
N ILE A 270 15.31 20.65 -5.46
CA ILE A 270 14.90 21.62 -6.49
C ILE A 270 13.40 21.91 -6.43
N MET A 271 12.58 20.87 -6.34
CA MET A 271 11.12 20.94 -6.45
C MET A 271 10.41 20.79 -5.11
N GLY A 272 11.14 20.46 -4.04
CA GLY A 272 10.59 20.12 -2.74
C GLY A 272 10.13 18.66 -2.66
N SER A 273 9.71 18.27 -1.46
CA SER A 273 9.04 17.00 -1.15
C SER A 273 7.60 17.31 -0.73
N GLY A 274 6.64 17.18 -1.65
CA GLY A 274 5.23 17.46 -1.42
C GLY A 274 4.33 16.24 -1.61
N ASP A 275 3.05 16.38 -1.22
CA ASP A 275 2.02 15.34 -1.30
C ASP A 275 1.50 15.15 -2.73
N GLY A 276 2.37 14.66 -3.61
CA GLY A 276 2.08 14.38 -5.01
C GLY A 276 2.80 13.14 -5.52
N TYR A 277 2.91 13.02 -6.84
CA TYR A 277 3.63 11.94 -7.48
C TYR A 277 4.71 12.47 -8.41
N ARG A 278 5.82 11.75 -8.47
CA ARG A 278 6.97 12.10 -9.31
C ARG A 278 7.36 10.93 -10.20
N VAL A 279 7.77 11.26 -11.41
CA VAL A 279 8.47 10.36 -12.31
C VAL A 279 9.83 10.96 -12.66
N ILE A 280 10.86 10.12 -12.69
CA ILE A 280 12.18 10.49 -13.21
C ILE A 280 12.49 9.55 -14.37
N LYS A 281 12.82 10.12 -15.53
CA LYS A 281 13.14 9.39 -16.75
C LYS A 281 14.50 9.81 -17.27
N SER A 282 15.32 8.84 -17.67
CA SER A 282 16.54 9.10 -18.45
C SER A 282 16.16 9.41 -19.90
N LEU A 283 16.77 10.46 -20.45
CA LEU A 283 16.62 10.90 -21.83
C LEU A 283 17.77 10.40 -22.74
N GLY A 284 18.71 9.63 -22.20
CA GLY A 284 19.99 9.31 -22.85
C GLY A 284 21.06 10.37 -22.62
N ASP A 285 22.32 10.08 -22.97
CA ASP A 285 23.48 10.98 -22.84
C ASP A 285 23.58 11.66 -21.46
N ASP A 286 23.34 10.89 -20.39
CA ASP A 286 23.32 11.40 -19.01
C ASP A 286 22.36 12.58 -18.77
N SER A 287 21.33 12.71 -19.59
CA SER A 287 20.28 13.71 -19.46
C SER A 287 19.06 13.10 -18.78
N TYR A 288 18.38 13.89 -17.93
CA TYR A 288 17.27 13.41 -17.11
C TYR A 288 16.10 14.38 -17.14
N LEU A 289 14.90 13.84 -16.95
CA LEU A 289 13.65 14.58 -16.81
C LEU A 289 12.91 14.10 -15.56
N ALA A 290 12.68 15.01 -14.62
CA ALA A 290 11.76 14.83 -13.52
C ALA A 290 10.47 15.60 -13.77
N ILE A 291 9.33 14.93 -13.65
CA ILE A 291 8.01 15.57 -13.64
C ILE A 291 7.35 15.27 -12.30
N ASP A 292 7.08 16.34 -11.55
CA ASP A 292 6.38 16.33 -10.28
C ASP A 292 4.96 16.88 -10.48
N VAL A 293 3.94 16.14 -10.06
CA VAL A 293 2.54 16.57 -10.15
C VAL A 293 1.90 16.51 -8.77
N GLN A 294 1.40 17.65 -8.33
CA GLN A 294 0.73 17.85 -7.06
C GLN A 294 -0.69 18.36 -7.29
N SER A 295 -1.55 18.24 -6.28
CA SER A 295 -2.91 18.77 -6.32
C SER A 295 -3.18 19.66 -5.12
N SER A 296 -3.65 20.87 -5.39
CA SER A 296 -4.17 21.79 -4.38
C SER A 296 -5.67 21.59 -4.11
N VAL A 297 -6.32 20.70 -4.87
CA VAL A 297 -7.73 20.36 -4.65
C VAL A 297 -7.83 19.53 -3.37
N PRO A 298 -8.62 19.97 -2.36
CA PRO A 298 -8.73 19.25 -1.10
C PRO A 298 -9.16 17.79 -1.30
N GLY A 299 -8.41 16.88 -0.68
CA GLY A 299 -8.78 15.48 -0.58
C GLY A 299 -10.02 15.26 0.28
N LYS A 300 -10.60 14.07 0.13
CA LYS A 300 -11.71 13.52 0.92
C LYS A 300 -11.26 12.29 1.72
N PHE A 301 -9.96 12.09 1.91
CA PHE A 301 -9.41 10.96 2.68
C PHE A 301 -10.09 10.82 4.04
N GLU A 302 -10.18 11.93 4.77
CA GLU A 302 -10.84 12.00 6.06
C GLU A 302 -12.31 11.52 5.98
N ALA A 303 -13.09 11.94 4.98
CA ALA A 303 -14.47 11.45 4.83
C ALA A 303 -14.50 9.95 4.49
N ALA A 304 -13.63 9.51 3.56
CA ALA A 304 -13.56 8.12 3.11
C ALA A 304 -13.17 7.17 4.26
N LEU A 305 -12.20 7.54 5.09
CA LEU A 305 -11.79 6.79 6.27
C LEU A 305 -12.95 6.67 7.27
N ALA A 306 -13.72 7.75 7.48
CA ALA A 306 -14.86 7.72 8.42
C ALA A 306 -15.98 6.80 7.93
N GLU A 307 -16.25 6.78 6.62
CA GLU A 307 -17.26 5.88 6.06
C GLU A 307 -16.86 4.41 6.19
N VAL A 308 -15.59 4.07 5.89
CA VAL A 308 -15.10 2.70 5.98
C VAL A 308 -15.17 2.18 7.40
N THR A 309 -14.67 2.93 8.38
CA THR A 309 -14.63 2.50 9.77
C THR A 309 -16.03 2.36 10.37
N LYS A 310 -16.92 3.34 10.13
CA LYS A 310 -18.32 3.24 10.57
C LYS A 310 -19.05 2.06 9.94
N LYS A 311 -18.81 1.79 8.65
CA LYS A 311 -19.45 0.66 7.96
C LYS A 311 -18.96 -0.66 8.55
N ALA A 312 -17.66 -0.80 8.80
CA ALA A 312 -17.06 -1.98 9.39
C ALA A 312 -17.70 -2.31 10.75
N VAL A 313 -17.67 -1.36 11.68
CA VAL A 313 -18.23 -1.56 13.04
C VAL A 313 -19.73 -1.88 13.02
N ARG A 314 -20.51 -1.25 12.11
CA ARG A 314 -21.97 -1.42 12.10
C ARG A 314 -22.46 -2.67 11.37
N LYS A 315 -21.73 -3.12 10.36
CA LYS A 315 -22.22 -4.16 9.43
C LYS A 315 -21.39 -5.42 9.44
N GLN A 316 -20.21 -5.39 10.04
CA GLN A 316 -19.23 -6.47 9.98
C GLN A 316 -18.91 -7.04 11.36
N MET A 317 -19.33 -6.38 12.44
CA MET A 317 -19.25 -6.93 13.79
C MET A 317 -20.64 -7.34 14.27
N THR A 318 -20.72 -8.37 15.13
CA THR A 318 -22.02 -8.87 15.62
C THR A 318 -22.64 -7.93 16.65
N GLY A 319 -21.79 -7.16 17.32
CA GLY A 319 -22.16 -6.34 18.45
C GLY A 319 -22.48 -7.11 19.73
N GLN A 320 -22.24 -8.42 19.78
CA GLN A 320 -22.49 -9.27 20.95
C GLN A 320 -21.24 -9.53 21.80
N ARG A 321 -20.05 -9.34 21.22
CA ARG A 321 -18.73 -9.53 21.85
C ARG A 321 -17.93 -8.22 21.79
N PRO A 322 -16.85 -8.08 22.57
CA PRO A 322 -15.94 -6.97 22.39
C PRO A 322 -15.36 -6.95 20.98
N GLY A 323 -15.48 -5.81 20.30
CA GLY A 323 -14.94 -5.59 18.95
C GLY A 323 -13.60 -4.84 18.97
N CYS A 324 -12.68 -5.23 18.12
CA CYS A 324 -11.42 -4.53 17.84
C CYS A 324 -11.35 -4.21 16.35
N LEU A 325 -11.36 -2.92 16.01
CA LEU A 325 -11.23 -2.49 14.62
C LEU A 325 -9.77 -2.13 14.32
N ILE A 326 -9.18 -2.82 13.36
CA ILE A 326 -7.81 -2.58 12.89
C ILE A 326 -7.88 -1.93 11.52
N VAL A 327 -7.24 -0.76 11.38
CA VAL A 327 -7.22 0.03 10.15
C VAL A 327 -5.79 0.30 9.74
N ARG A 328 -5.33 -0.37 8.69
CA ARG A 328 -4.05 -0.08 8.07
C ARG A 328 -4.16 1.09 7.09
N LEU A 329 -3.27 2.06 7.25
CA LEU A 329 -3.18 3.26 6.42
C LEU A 329 -1.92 3.16 5.56
N GLU A 330 -2.05 2.72 4.30
CA GLU A 330 -0.86 2.53 3.45
C GLU A 330 -0.12 3.83 3.12
N GLY A 331 -0.77 4.98 3.33
CA GLY A 331 -0.17 6.29 3.11
C GLY A 331 0.75 6.78 4.22
N HIS A 332 0.78 6.11 5.37
CA HIS A 332 1.63 6.50 6.48
C HIS A 332 2.76 5.49 6.70
N SER A 333 4.00 5.98 6.79
CA SER A 333 5.11 5.20 7.36
C SER A 333 4.98 5.17 8.88
N GLY A 334 5.77 4.32 9.56
CA GLY A 334 5.81 4.32 11.02
C GLY A 334 6.17 5.71 11.59
N GLN A 335 7.12 6.39 10.96
CA GLN A 335 7.51 7.75 11.34
C GLN A 335 6.40 8.77 11.10
N SER A 336 5.75 8.78 9.93
CA SER A 336 4.69 9.76 9.66
C SER A 336 3.45 9.52 10.50
N LEU A 337 3.12 8.26 10.79
CA LEU A 337 2.04 7.93 11.72
C LEU A 337 2.38 8.37 13.16
N GLY A 338 3.63 8.20 13.58
CA GLY A 338 4.13 8.66 14.87
C GLY A 338 4.12 10.19 15.03
N MET A 339 4.40 10.94 13.95
CA MET A 339 4.25 12.39 13.98
C MET A 339 2.78 12.81 14.12
N VAL A 340 1.89 12.22 13.31
CA VAL A 340 0.45 12.49 13.42
C VAL A 340 -0.07 12.17 14.81
N SER A 341 0.36 11.06 15.44
CA SER A 341 -0.10 10.72 16.79
C SER A 341 0.39 11.68 17.88
N SER A 342 1.52 12.36 17.67
CA SER A 342 2.09 13.33 18.59
C SER A 342 1.40 14.70 18.57
N GLU A 343 0.57 14.97 17.57
CA GLU A 343 -0.16 16.24 17.45
C GLU A 343 -1.32 16.32 18.45
N ALA A 344 -1.41 17.43 19.18
CA ALA A 344 -2.44 17.66 20.19
C ALA A 344 -3.88 17.64 19.61
N ALA A 345 -4.03 17.93 18.32
CA ALA A 345 -5.29 17.88 17.58
C ALA A 345 -5.24 16.82 16.48
N ASN A 346 -4.78 15.60 16.80
CA ASN A 346 -4.65 14.57 15.77
C ASN A 346 -6.01 14.02 15.30
N GLY A 347 -6.21 14.01 13.98
CA GLY A 347 -7.47 13.59 13.36
C GLY A 347 -7.83 12.12 13.65
N LEU A 348 -6.83 11.26 13.84
CA LEU A 348 -7.01 9.83 14.14
C LEU A 348 -7.61 9.60 15.53
N ALA A 349 -7.18 10.34 16.55
CA ALA A 349 -7.73 10.31 17.91
C ALA A 349 -9.16 10.81 17.91
N GLY A 350 -9.42 11.96 17.27
CA GLY A 350 -10.79 12.47 17.15
C GLY A 350 -11.73 11.50 16.44
N ARG A 351 -11.21 10.66 15.52
CA ARG A 351 -11.99 9.59 14.86
C ARG A 351 -12.23 8.41 15.76
N ALA A 352 -11.18 7.90 16.40
CA ALA A 352 -11.29 6.79 17.32
C ALA A 352 -12.24 7.14 18.47
N GLU A 353 -12.11 8.33 19.05
CA GLU A 353 -13.01 8.84 20.08
C GLU A 353 -14.46 8.88 19.58
N LYS A 354 -14.72 9.41 18.38
CA LYS A 354 -16.07 9.41 17.78
C LYS A 354 -16.63 8.00 17.54
N LEU A 355 -15.78 7.02 17.23
CA LEU A 355 -16.21 5.64 17.04
C LEU A 355 -16.51 4.96 18.39
N LEU A 356 -15.61 5.09 19.36
CA LEU A 356 -15.65 4.44 20.67
C LEU A 356 -16.74 5.04 21.58
N SER A 357 -16.96 6.35 21.52
CA SER A 357 -17.99 7.03 22.32
C SER A 357 -19.40 6.94 21.74
N ALA A 358 -19.56 6.47 20.49
CA ALA A 358 -20.87 6.39 19.87
C ALA A 358 -21.74 5.30 20.54
N PRO A 359 -22.95 5.62 21.04
CA PRO A 359 -23.82 4.62 21.68
C PRO A 359 -24.16 3.43 20.77
N SER A 360 -24.27 3.67 19.46
CA SER A 360 -24.50 2.63 18.45
C SER A 360 -23.34 1.64 18.31
N HIS A 361 -22.15 1.96 18.84
CA HIS A 361 -20.94 1.14 18.79
C HIS A 361 -20.50 0.71 20.19
N SER A 362 -21.44 0.57 21.13
CA SER A 362 -21.14 0.21 22.53
C SER A 362 -20.36 -1.11 22.73
N HIS A 363 -20.26 -1.94 21.70
CA HIS A 363 -19.47 -3.18 21.68
C HIS A 363 -18.00 -2.95 21.30
N LEU A 364 -17.68 -1.85 20.62
CA LEU A 364 -16.34 -1.55 20.14
C LEU A 364 -15.45 -1.21 21.35
N SER A 365 -14.42 -2.02 21.55
CA SER A 365 -13.51 -1.94 22.69
C SER A 365 -12.21 -1.24 22.32
N ALA A 366 -11.75 -1.40 21.07
CA ALA A 366 -10.53 -0.76 20.60
C ALA A 366 -10.60 -0.39 19.11
N VAL A 367 -9.88 0.68 18.75
CA VAL A 367 -9.54 1.04 17.38
C VAL A 367 -8.03 1.14 17.28
N VAL A 368 -7.44 0.41 16.32
CA VAL A 368 -6.00 0.38 16.07
C VAL A 368 -5.74 0.91 14.66
N PHE A 369 -4.91 1.94 14.53
CA PHE A 369 -4.37 2.39 13.26
C PHE A 369 -2.98 1.80 13.05
N LEU A 370 -2.74 1.17 11.91
CA LEU A 370 -1.45 0.61 11.53
C LEU A 370 -0.83 1.41 10.40
N SER A 371 0.48 1.64 10.45
CA SER A 371 1.24 2.18 9.31
C SER A 371 1.32 1.15 8.17
N ALA A 372 1.76 1.59 6.99
CA ALA A 372 2.31 0.68 6.01
C ALA A 372 3.47 -0.11 6.63
N ALA A 373 3.61 -1.38 6.23
CA ALA A 373 4.69 -2.23 6.68
C ALA A 373 6.01 -1.82 6.01
N ALA A 374 7.08 -1.69 6.81
CA ALA A 374 8.43 -1.49 6.33
C ALA A 374 9.30 -2.71 6.68
N TRP A 375 10.26 -3.03 5.82
CA TRP A 375 11.27 -4.04 6.14
C TRP A 375 12.25 -3.46 7.16
N GLU A 376 12.18 -3.95 8.37
CA GLU A 376 13.11 -3.58 9.44
C GLU A 376 14.09 -4.72 9.71
N LYS A 377 15.35 -4.35 9.96
CA LYS A 377 16.38 -5.29 10.35
C LYS A 377 16.18 -5.66 11.81
N VAL A 378 15.75 -6.89 12.07
CA VAL A 378 15.46 -7.40 13.42
C VAL A 378 16.72 -7.95 14.08
N SER A 379 17.64 -8.52 13.28
CA SER A 379 18.95 -8.96 13.75
C SER A 379 20.00 -8.84 12.64
N ALA A 380 21.25 -9.21 12.93
CA ALA A 380 22.32 -9.25 11.93
C ALA A 380 21.97 -10.10 10.69
N HIS A 381 21.11 -11.11 10.86
CA HIS A 381 20.77 -12.11 9.84
C HIS A 381 19.26 -12.24 9.58
N SER A 382 18.43 -11.37 10.16
CA SER A 382 16.97 -11.42 9.96
C SER A 382 16.36 -10.05 9.71
N GLN A 383 15.44 -10.02 8.77
CA GLN A 383 14.58 -8.89 8.48
C GLN A 383 13.13 -9.30 8.70
N SER A 384 12.29 -8.36 9.11
CA SER A 384 10.86 -8.59 9.26
C SER A 384 10.09 -7.36 8.78
N GLN A 385 8.92 -7.60 8.20
CA GLN A 385 7.97 -6.53 7.95
C GLN A 385 7.36 -6.10 9.27
N GLN A 386 7.61 -4.85 9.67
CA GLN A 386 7.03 -4.25 10.87
C GLN A 386 6.12 -3.08 10.49
N SER A 387 5.01 -2.94 11.23
CA SER A 387 4.14 -1.78 11.16
C SER A 387 4.10 -1.14 12.55
N THR A 388 3.98 0.18 12.59
CA THR A 388 3.74 0.91 13.83
C THR A 388 2.24 0.93 14.11
N ALA A 389 1.86 0.59 15.34
CA ALA A 389 0.47 0.62 15.79
C ALA A 389 0.19 1.86 16.64
N TYR A 390 -0.98 2.46 16.44
CA TYR A 390 -1.52 3.52 17.28
C TYR A 390 -2.92 3.15 17.74
N ILE A 391 -3.13 3.08 19.04
CA ILE A 391 -4.25 2.35 19.65
C ILE A 391 -5.09 3.30 20.50
N PHE A 392 -6.39 3.12 20.41
CA PHE A 392 -7.38 3.80 21.22
C PHE A 392 -8.30 2.77 21.84
N GLU A 393 -8.43 2.81 23.16
CA GLU A 393 -9.33 1.92 23.89
C GLU A 393 -10.56 2.68 24.36
N SER A 394 -11.69 1.98 24.40
CA SER A 394 -12.89 2.54 24.99
C SER A 394 -12.75 2.61 26.50
N SER A 395 -12.96 3.79 27.08
CA SER A 395 -13.15 3.97 28.51
C SER A 395 -14.62 3.85 28.93
N THR A 396 -15.53 3.65 27.96
CA THR A 396 -16.99 3.62 28.15
C THR A 396 -17.65 2.46 27.36
N GLY A 397 -18.97 2.34 27.41
CA GLY A 397 -19.69 1.28 26.67
C GLY A 397 -19.77 -0.06 27.43
N ARG A 398 -20.00 -1.16 26.70
CA ARG A 398 -20.22 -2.50 27.29
C ARG A 398 -18.93 -3.21 27.68
N TYR A 399 -17.81 -2.84 27.06
CA TYR A 399 -16.52 -3.49 27.25
C TYR A 399 -15.40 -2.45 27.46
N PRO A 400 -15.45 -1.65 28.54
CA PRO A 400 -14.45 -0.62 28.78
C PRO A 400 -13.12 -1.22 29.26
N ASN A 401 -12.00 -0.63 28.84
CA ASN A 401 -10.65 -0.87 29.37
C ASN A 401 -10.22 -2.35 29.43
N LEU A 402 -10.53 -3.13 28.38
CA LEU A 402 -10.14 -4.53 28.31
C LEU A 402 -8.61 -4.75 28.24
N GLY A 403 -7.83 -3.70 27.98
CA GLY A 403 -6.37 -3.79 27.89
C GLY A 403 -5.89 -4.50 26.62
N LEU A 404 -6.71 -4.48 25.56
CA LEU A 404 -6.33 -4.92 24.21
C LEU A 404 -5.13 -4.14 23.68
N GLY A 405 -4.91 -2.91 24.15
CA GLY A 405 -3.74 -2.10 23.82
C GLY A 405 -2.41 -2.76 24.16
N LYS A 406 -2.39 -3.66 25.15
CA LYS A 406 -1.18 -4.42 25.51
C LYS A 406 -0.73 -5.35 24.39
N LEU A 407 -1.66 -5.83 23.56
CA LEU A 407 -1.34 -6.71 22.43
C LEU A 407 -0.54 -5.99 21.36
N PHE A 408 -0.68 -4.68 21.18
CA PHE A 408 -0.06 -3.96 20.06
C PHE A 408 1.05 -2.98 20.50
N GLY A 409 1.62 -3.17 21.69
CA GLY A 409 2.90 -2.57 22.06
C GLY A 409 2.86 -1.31 22.95
N LEU A 410 1.74 -0.99 23.61
CA LEU A 410 1.80 -0.04 24.74
C LEU A 410 2.18 -0.80 26.03
N ARG A 411 3.48 -0.80 26.36
CA ARG A 411 3.89 -0.91 27.76
C ARG A 411 3.72 0.49 28.37
N SER A 412 2.70 0.62 29.21
CA SER A 412 2.45 1.76 30.09
C SER A 412 3.69 2.24 30.82
#